data_AF-A0A3N4MKP2-F1
#
_entry.id   AF-A0A3N4MKP2-F1
#
_cell.length_a   1.000
_cell.length_b   1.000
_cell.length_c   1.000
_cell.angle_alpha   90.00
_cell.angle_beta   90.00
_cell.angle_gamma   90.00
#
_symmetry.space_group_name_H-M   'P 1'
#
loop_
_entity.id
_entity.type
_entity.pdbx_description
1 polymer ?
#
loop_
_entity_poly.entity_id
_entity_poly.type
_entity_poly.pdbx_seq_one_letter_code
_entity_poly.pdbx_strand_id
1 'polypeptide(L)'
;MQEMMYLFDPLCGWCYGATVGLEQLAADQHTRIRMQPTGLFARNGRVVDAGFAKHAWRNDQKIAALTGLPFSATYRTQLLSGDGRAFDSWPMVLALSAVEKTEPEKEIEILKTFQAARYQYA
;
A
#
# COMPACT_ATOMS: atom_id res chain seq x y z
N MET A 1 0.39 -27.12 -4.62
CA MET A 1 0.23 -25.66 -4.69
C MET A 1 0.42 -25.13 -3.29
N GLN A 2 1.44 -24.32 -3.05
CA GLN A 2 1.74 -23.76 -1.73
C GLN A 2 0.90 -22.50 -1.53
N GLU A 3 0.26 -22.36 -0.38
CA GLU A 3 -0.47 -21.15 -0.04
C GLU A 3 0.43 -20.21 0.77
N MET A 4 0.48 -18.94 0.34
CA MET A 4 1.18 -17.87 1.03
C MET A 4 0.19 -16.78 1.40
N MET A 5 0.07 -16.48 2.69
CA MET A 5 -0.76 -15.37 3.14
C MET A 5 0.04 -14.07 3.09
N TYR A 6 -0.46 -13.09 2.34
CA TYR A 6 0.11 -11.75 2.30
C TYR A 6 -0.72 -10.83 3.21
N LEU A 7 -0.15 -10.53 4.38
CA LEU A 7 -0.71 -9.56 5.33
C LEU A 7 -0.20 -8.16 4.95
N PHE A 8 -1.11 -7.21 4.72
CA PHE A 8 -0.70 -5.87 4.27
C PHE A 8 -1.65 -4.77 4.74
N ASP A 9 -1.23 -3.52 4.52
CA ASP A 9 -2.09 -2.34 4.56
C ASP A 9 -1.82 -1.49 3.30
N PRO A 10 -2.84 -0.99 2.60
CA PRO A 10 -2.67 -0.25 1.35
C PRO A 10 -1.91 1.08 1.53
N LEU A 11 -1.89 1.66 2.73
CA LEU A 11 -1.12 2.87 3.03
C LEU A 11 0.28 2.58 3.60
N CYS A 12 0.69 1.32 3.73
CA CYS A 12 2.03 0.97 4.17
C CYS A 12 3.04 1.10 3.02
N GLY A 13 4.02 1.99 3.15
CA GLY A 13 5.07 2.18 2.14
C GLY A 13 5.87 0.91 1.86
N TRP A 14 6.15 0.08 2.88
CA TRP A 14 6.85 -1.19 2.67
C TRP A 14 5.97 -2.24 1.97
N CYS A 15 4.65 -2.22 2.16
CA CYS A 15 3.73 -3.04 1.37
C CYS A 15 3.69 -2.60 -0.10
N TYR A 16 3.87 -1.31 -0.38
CA TYR A 16 4.07 -0.82 -1.75
C TYR A 16 5.39 -1.32 -2.32
N GLY A 17 6.49 -1.21 -1.58
CA GLY A 17 7.78 -1.81 -1.92
C GLY A 17 7.71 -3.30 -2.26
N ALA A 18 6.95 -4.06 -1.47
CA ALA A 18 6.79 -5.50 -1.64
C ALA A 18 6.01 -5.90 -2.91
N THR A 19 5.29 -4.97 -3.56
CA THR A 19 4.51 -5.30 -4.76
C THR A 19 5.36 -5.85 -5.90
N VAL A 20 6.63 -5.42 -6.02
CA VAL A 20 7.57 -5.96 -7.01
C VAL A 20 7.75 -7.47 -6.87
N GLY A 21 7.90 -7.96 -5.62
CA GLY A 21 8.01 -9.40 -5.35
C GLY A 21 6.66 -10.10 -5.41
N LEU A 22 5.58 -9.42 -5.04
CA LEU A 22 4.22 -9.96 -5.08
C LEU A 22 3.80 -10.35 -6.51
N GLU A 23 4.15 -9.55 -7.51
CA GLU A 23 3.86 -9.87 -8.91
C GLU A 23 4.62 -11.10 -9.40
N GLN A 24 5.88 -11.26 -8.99
CA GLN A 24 6.68 -12.43 -9.34
C GLN A 24 6.08 -13.71 -8.73
N LEU A 25 5.63 -13.62 -7.47
CA LEU A 25 4.94 -14.73 -6.79
C LEU A 25 3.57 -15.02 -7.41
N ALA A 26 2.84 -14.01 -7.87
CA ALA A 26 1.53 -14.19 -8.51
C ALA A 26 1.64 -14.85 -9.89
N ALA A 27 2.78 -14.69 -10.57
CA ALA A 27 3.06 -15.34 -11.85
C ALA A 27 3.51 -16.82 -11.70
N ASP A 28 3.87 -17.26 -10.49
CA ASP A 28 4.25 -18.65 -10.21
C ASP A 28 3.01 -19.56 -10.10
N GLN A 29 2.90 -20.53 -11.02
CA GLN A 29 1.79 -21.48 -11.07
C GLN A 29 1.73 -22.44 -9.87
N HIS A 30 2.80 -22.53 -9.08
CA HIS A 30 2.85 -23.38 -7.90
C HIS A 30 2.45 -22.65 -6.61
N THR A 31 2.30 -21.33 -6.65
CA THR A 31 2.02 -20.48 -5.49
C THR A 31 0.61 -19.89 -5.60
N ARG A 32 -0.18 -20.03 -4.53
CA ARG A 32 -1.43 -19.29 -4.36
C ARG A 32 -1.22 -18.22 -3.29
N ILE A 33 -1.44 -16.96 -3.66
CA ILE A 33 -1.37 -15.86 -2.70
C ILE A 33 -2.78 -15.63 -2.13
N ARG A 34 -2.90 -15.73 -0.80
CA ARG A 34 -4.10 -15.30 -0.08
C ARG A 34 -3.86 -13.91 0.47
N MET A 35 -4.54 -12.93 -0.11
CA MET A 35 -4.45 -11.53 0.27
C MET A 35 -5.24 -11.29 1.57
N GLN A 36 -4.69 -10.49 2.49
CA GLN A 36 -5.36 -10.13 3.74
C GLN A 36 -5.03 -8.67 4.11
N PRO A 37 -5.91 -7.71 3.76
CA PRO A 37 -5.78 -6.34 4.25
C PRO A 37 -6.05 -6.32 5.76
N THR A 38 -5.08 -5.85 6.53
CA THR A 38 -5.07 -5.92 8.01
C THR A 38 -5.61 -4.66 8.69
N GLY A 39 -5.65 -3.52 7.98
CA GLY A 39 -6.10 -2.26 8.55
C GLY A 39 -5.16 -1.70 9.62
N LEU A 40 -3.84 -1.80 9.41
CA LEU A 40 -2.82 -1.20 10.27
C LEU A 40 -3.10 0.28 10.61
N PHE A 41 -3.68 1.02 9.67
CA PHE A 41 -4.02 2.43 9.84
C PHE A 41 -5.52 2.72 9.83
N ALA A 42 -6.38 1.69 9.95
CA ALA A 42 -7.82 1.86 9.86
C ALA A 42 -8.40 2.44 11.15
N ARG A 43 -9.16 3.54 11.05
CA ARG A 43 -10.01 4.10 12.12
C ARG A 43 -9.29 4.34 13.46
N ASN A 44 -7.99 4.63 13.45
CA ASN A 44 -7.19 4.83 14.66
C ASN A 44 -6.96 6.32 15.01
N GLY A 45 -7.56 7.24 14.24
CA GLY A 45 -7.44 8.69 14.45
C GLY A 45 -6.08 9.28 14.08
N ARG A 46 -5.20 8.53 13.39
CA ARG A 46 -3.89 9.02 12.96
C ARG A 46 -4.03 10.16 11.96
N VAL A 47 -3.12 11.12 12.10
CA VAL A 47 -2.98 12.26 11.19
C VAL A 47 -1.56 12.30 10.62
N VAL A 48 -1.41 12.95 9.48
CA VAL A 48 -0.10 13.27 8.91
C VAL A 48 0.41 14.56 9.54
N ASP A 49 0.96 14.47 10.75
CA ASP A 49 1.72 15.56 11.34
C ASP A 49 3.14 15.65 10.76
N ALA A 50 3.88 16.71 11.09
CA ALA A 50 5.24 16.94 10.59
C ALA A 50 6.23 15.81 10.95
N GLY A 51 6.07 15.20 12.12
CA GLY A 51 6.93 14.10 12.57
C GLY A 51 6.67 12.83 11.76
N PHE A 52 5.40 12.48 11.58
CA PHE A 52 4.97 11.37 10.75
C PHE A 52 5.37 11.55 9.29
N ALA A 53 5.16 12.74 8.73
CA ALA A 53 5.56 13.07 7.36
C ALA A 53 7.07 12.87 7.15
N LYS A 54 7.90 13.39 8.06
CA LYS A 54 9.36 13.21 8.00
C LYS A 54 9.75 11.73 8.12
N HIS A 55 9.10 10.99 9.01
CA HIS A 55 9.37 9.55 9.19
C HIS A 55 9.01 8.76 7.93
N ALA A 56 7.81 8.96 7.40
CA ALA A 56 7.32 8.30 6.19
C ALA A 56 8.21 8.61 4.99
N TRP A 57 8.55 9.89 4.76
CA TRP A 57 9.40 10.30 3.63
C TRP A 57 10.78 9.62 3.66
N ARG A 58 11.39 9.50 4.85
CA ARG A 58 12.66 8.78 4.99
C ARG A 58 12.54 7.30 4.60
N ASN A 59 11.41 6.66 4.90
CA ASN A 59 11.17 5.27 4.51
C ASN A 59 10.90 5.19 3.00
N ASP A 60 10.11 6.11 2.45
CA ASP A 60 9.80 6.18 1.02
C ASP A 60 11.07 6.30 0.18
N GLN A 61 12.03 7.12 0.60
CA GLN A 61 13.34 7.23 -0.06
C GLN A 61 14.13 5.92 -0.04
N LYS A 62 14.08 5.15 1.06
CA LYS A 62 14.72 3.83 1.15
C LYS A 62 14.03 2.81 0.26
N ILE A 63 12.69 2.82 0.24
CA ILE A 63 11.89 1.94 -0.60
C ILE A 63 12.22 2.22 -2.07
N ALA A 64 12.25 3.49 -2.49
CA ALA A 64 12.62 3.88 -3.84
C ALA A 64 14.02 3.39 -4.23
N ALA A 65 15.01 3.56 -3.33
CA ALA A 65 16.38 3.11 -3.57
C ALA A 65 16.51 1.58 -3.70
N LEU A 66 15.71 0.81 -2.95
CA LEU A 66 15.76 -0.66 -2.95
C LEU A 66 14.93 -1.30 -4.07
N THR A 67 13.83 -0.67 -4.47
CA THR A 67 12.82 -1.28 -5.36
C THR A 67 12.70 -0.61 -6.72
N GLY A 68 13.22 0.62 -6.87
CA GLY A 68 13.02 1.44 -8.05
C GLY A 68 11.61 2.03 -8.18
N LEU A 69 10.70 1.75 -7.25
CA LEU A 69 9.33 2.27 -7.31
C LEU A 69 9.30 3.79 -7.14
N PRO A 70 8.48 4.50 -7.93
CA PRO A 70 8.43 5.95 -7.90
C PRO A 70 7.62 6.48 -6.71
N PHE A 71 8.02 7.66 -6.25
CA PHE A 71 7.30 8.53 -5.33
C PHE A 71 7.25 9.94 -5.93
N SER A 72 6.06 10.49 -6.12
CA SER A 72 5.87 11.75 -6.81
C SER A 72 6.19 12.96 -5.92
N ALA A 73 6.42 14.11 -6.56
CA ALA A 73 6.54 15.38 -5.85
C ALA A 73 5.19 15.80 -5.24
N THR A 74 4.06 15.50 -5.90
CA THR A 74 2.72 15.86 -5.44
C THR A 74 2.36 15.08 -4.17
N TYR A 75 2.63 13.78 -4.11
CA TYR A 75 2.51 12.95 -2.91
C TYR A 75 3.29 13.56 -1.74
N ARG A 76 4.57 13.90 -1.96
CA ARG A 76 5.43 14.48 -0.92
C ARG A 76 4.90 15.82 -0.40
N THR A 77 4.43 16.68 -1.29
CA THR A 77 4.09 18.08 -0.96
C THR A 77 2.64 18.27 -0.53
N GLN A 78 1.72 17.41 -0.97
CA GLN A 78 0.29 17.52 -0.68
C GLN A 78 -0.19 16.43 0.26
N LEU A 79 0.07 15.16 -0.03
CA LEU A 79 -0.40 14.04 0.80
C LEU A 79 0.47 13.81 2.04
N LEU A 80 1.74 14.19 1.98
CA LEU A 80 2.71 14.08 3.07
C LEU A 80 3.15 15.45 3.59
N SER A 81 2.28 16.46 3.44
CA SER A 81 2.52 17.88 3.77
C SER A 81 2.81 18.14 5.26
N GLY A 82 2.32 17.28 6.16
CA GLY A 82 2.45 17.48 7.61
C GLY A 82 1.38 18.41 8.20
N ASP A 83 0.33 18.71 7.45
CA ASP A 83 -0.75 19.66 7.81
C ASP A 83 -1.84 19.06 8.73
N GLY A 84 -1.66 17.82 9.21
CA GLY A 84 -2.62 17.17 10.09
C GLY A 84 -3.79 16.50 9.37
N ARG A 85 -3.75 16.34 8.04
CA ARG A 85 -4.77 15.56 7.32
C ARG A 85 -4.90 14.13 7.86
N ALA A 86 -6.10 13.59 7.80
CA ALA A 86 -6.38 12.22 8.23
C ALA A 86 -5.55 11.20 7.43
N PHE A 87 -5.01 10.21 8.14
CA PHE A 87 -4.29 9.08 7.58
C PHE A 87 -5.03 7.80 7.97
N ASP A 88 -6.00 7.42 7.14
CA ASP A 88 -6.92 6.31 7.42
C ASP A 88 -6.98 5.36 6.22
N SER A 89 -6.59 4.10 6.42
CA SER A 89 -6.63 3.07 5.38
C SER A 89 -8.00 2.40 5.25
N TRP A 90 -8.94 2.71 6.14
CA TRP A 90 -10.24 2.03 6.23
C TRP A 90 -11.03 1.98 4.90
N PRO A 91 -11.14 3.06 4.11
CA PRO A 91 -11.87 2.99 2.84
C PRO A 91 -11.24 2.00 1.85
N MET A 92 -9.91 1.95 1.78
CA MET A 92 -9.18 1.04 0.89
C MET A 92 -9.26 -0.40 1.39
N VAL A 93 -9.20 -0.61 2.70
CA VAL A 93 -9.38 -1.93 3.33
C VAL A 93 -10.78 -2.49 3.04
N LEU A 94 -11.83 -1.66 3.16
CA LEU A 94 -13.19 -2.05 2.80
C LEU A 94 -13.31 -2.40 1.31
N ALA A 95 -12.75 -1.58 0.42
CA ALA A 95 -12.78 -1.84 -1.02
C ALA A 95 -12.07 -3.16 -1.36
N LEU A 96 -10.88 -3.41 -0.81
CA LEU A 96 -10.15 -4.67 -1.01
C LEU A 96 -10.91 -5.87 -0.44
N SER A 97 -11.54 -5.73 0.73
CA SER A 97 -12.37 -6.79 1.32
C SER A 97 -13.63 -7.08 0.49
N ALA A 98 -14.13 -6.09 -0.24
CA ALA A 98 -15.22 -6.30 -1.19
C ALA A 98 -14.73 -7.06 -2.43
N VAL A 99 -13.56 -6.67 -2.97
CA VAL A 99 -12.91 -7.36 -4.10
C VAL A 99 -12.62 -8.83 -3.76
N GLU A 100 -12.12 -9.14 -2.56
CA GLU A 100 -11.94 -10.54 -2.09
C GLU A 100 -13.22 -11.38 -2.26
N LYS A 101 -14.39 -10.77 -2.03
CA LYS A 101 -15.68 -11.46 -2.07
C LYS A 101 -16.29 -11.53 -3.46
N THR A 102 -15.95 -10.61 -4.36
CA THR A 102 -16.62 -10.49 -5.67
C THR A 102 -15.71 -10.84 -6.83
N GLU A 103 -14.45 -10.41 -6.80
CA GLU A 103 -13.46 -10.51 -7.89
C GLU A 103 -12.05 -10.78 -7.31
N PRO A 104 -11.85 -11.89 -6.57
CA PRO A 104 -10.60 -12.15 -5.84
C PRO A 104 -9.35 -12.20 -6.74
N GLU A 105 -9.51 -12.52 -8.01
CA GLU A 105 -8.43 -12.50 -9.01
C GLU A 105 -7.86 -11.09 -9.28
N LYS A 106 -8.60 -10.04 -8.94
CA LYS A 106 -8.20 -8.64 -9.15
C LYS A 106 -7.57 -7.99 -7.92
N GLU A 107 -7.47 -8.68 -6.79
CA GLU A 107 -7.02 -8.05 -5.53
C GLU A 107 -5.63 -7.41 -5.63
N ILE A 108 -4.68 -8.08 -6.29
CA ILE A 108 -3.32 -7.56 -6.48
C ILE A 108 -3.33 -6.32 -7.38
N GLU A 109 -4.11 -6.36 -8.47
CA GLU A 109 -4.28 -5.23 -9.40
C GLU A 109 -4.88 -4.02 -8.68
N ILE A 110 -5.93 -4.22 -7.89
CA ILE A 110 -6.60 -3.15 -7.15
C ILE A 110 -5.69 -2.57 -6.07
N LEU A 111 -4.96 -3.40 -5.31
CA LEU A 111 -3.97 -2.93 -4.35
C LEU A 111 -2.92 -2.04 -5.03
N LYS A 112 -2.35 -2.50 -6.15
CA LYS A 112 -1.37 -1.72 -6.92
C LYS A 112 -1.97 -0.41 -7.42
N THR A 113 -3.22 -0.41 -7.85
CA THR A 113 -3.91 0.80 -8.32
C THR A 113 -4.06 1.83 -7.20
N PHE A 114 -4.47 1.41 -6.00
CA PHE A 114 -4.54 2.30 -4.83
C PHE A 114 -3.17 2.87 -4.44
N GLN A 115 -2.14 2.03 -4.45
CA GLN A 115 -0.79 2.46 -4.13
C GLN A 115 -0.21 3.38 -5.20
N ALA A 116 -0.44 3.10 -6.48
CA ALA A 116 -0.01 3.97 -7.58
C ALA A 116 -0.73 5.33 -7.52
N ALA A 117 -2.04 5.33 -7.29
CA ALA A 117 -2.81 6.54 -7.08
C ALA A 117 -2.24 7.39 -5.93
N ARG A 118 -1.83 6.77 -4.81
CA ARG A 118 -1.26 7.47 -3.67
C ARG A 118 0.18 7.96 -3.90
N TYR A 119 1.07 7.07 -4.33
CA TYR A 119 2.52 7.31 -4.31
C TYR A 119 3.04 7.88 -5.62
N GLN A 120 2.40 7.56 -6.76
CA GLN A 120 2.92 7.90 -8.09
C GLN A 120 2.18 9.05 -8.75
N TYR A 121 0.85 9.14 -8.57
CA TYR A 121 0.00 10.06 -9.32
C TYR A 121 -0.60 11.20 -8.51
N ALA A 122 -0.85 10.98 -7.22
CA ALA A 122 -1.22 12.03 -6.28
C ALA A 122 -0.01 12.82 -5.80
#